data_AF-A0A1I6VNA2-F1
#
_entry.id   AF-A0A1I6VNA2-F1
#
_cell.length_a   1.000
_cell.length_b   1.000
_cell.length_c   1.000
_cell.angle_alpha   90.00
_cell.angle_beta   90.00
_cell.angle_gamma   90.00
#
_symmetry.space_group_name_H-M   'P 1'
#
loop_
_entity.id
_entity.type
_entity.pdbx_description
1 polymer ?
#
loop_
_entity_poly.entity_id
_entity_poly.type
_entity_poly.pdbx_seq_one_letter_code
_entity_poly.pdbx_strand_id
1 'polypeptide(L)'
;MNSEIILESFEKRLLMQRYAGNTIRSYKDYASIFLKHVSKYPSLEEIPLSDIEAFINEKVQNGKISVSYQKGLVGAIKKMYELILDKKI
;
A
#
# COMPACT_ATOMS: atom_id res chain seq x y z
N MET A 1 1.85 -0.80 14.59
CA MET A 1 1.82 0.31 13.62
C MET A 1 0.49 1.08 13.69
N ASN A 2 0.50 2.41 13.64
CA ASN A 2 -0.74 3.19 13.54
C ASN A 2 -1.13 3.40 12.06
N SER A 3 -1.99 2.53 11.55
CA SER A 3 -2.41 2.52 10.14
C SER A 3 -3.14 3.79 9.72
N GLU A 4 -3.89 4.46 10.62
CA GLU A 4 -4.61 5.70 10.30
C GLU A 4 -3.64 6.84 10.01
N ILE A 5 -2.64 7.04 10.87
CA ILE A 5 -1.60 8.06 10.69
C ILE A 5 -0.83 7.85 9.38
N ILE A 6 -0.57 6.58 9.01
CA ILE A 6 0.11 6.25 7.75
C ILE A 6 -0.79 6.59 6.56
N LEU A 7 -2.07 6.26 6.60
CA LEU A 7 -3.02 6.55 5.52
C LEU A 7 -3.22 8.05 5.32
N GLU A 8 -3.32 8.83 6.41
CA GLU A 8 -3.40 10.29 6.36
C GLU A 8 -2.14 10.91 5.77
N SER A 9 -0.97 10.43 6.22
CA SER A 9 0.32 10.88 5.68
C SER A 9 0.47 10.55 4.20
N PHE A 10 0.03 9.36 3.80
CA PHE A 10 0.08 8.90 2.42
C PHE A 10 -0.84 9.75 1.52
N GLU A 11 -2.08 9.99 1.95
CA GLU A 11 -3.02 10.87 1.26
C GLU A 11 -2.46 12.28 1.08
N LYS A 12 -1.94 12.88 2.17
CA LYS A 12 -1.35 14.21 2.12
C LYS A 12 -0.20 14.30 1.13
N ARG A 13 0.67 13.28 1.08
CA ARG A 13 1.79 13.23 0.14
C ARG A 13 1.35 13.03 -1.31
N LEU A 14 0.31 12.23 -1.56
CA LEU A 14 -0.27 12.09 -2.90
C LEU A 14 -0.93 13.40 -3.38
N LEU A 15 -1.62 14.12 -2.48
CA LEU A 15 -2.19 15.44 -2.75
C LEU A 15 -1.08 16.45 -3.13
N MET A 16 0.03 16.48 -2.39
CA MET A 16 1.18 17.35 -2.71
C MET A 16 1.79 17.03 -4.08
N GLN A 17 1.76 15.77 -4.51
CA GLN A 17 2.21 15.35 -5.83
C GLN A 17 1.13 15.51 -6.93
N ARG A 18 0.00 16.17 -6.63
CA ARG A 18 -1.08 16.47 -7.58
C ARG A 18 -1.71 15.22 -8.23
N TYR A 19 -1.77 14.11 -7.50
CA TYR A 19 -2.53 12.94 -7.94
C TYR A 19 -4.01 13.29 -8.05
N ALA A 20 -4.68 12.73 -9.06
CA ALA A 20 -6.12 12.89 -9.21
C ALA A 20 -6.88 12.23 -8.05
N GLY A 21 -8.00 12.83 -7.62
CA GLY A 21 -8.72 12.39 -6.40
C GLY A 21 -9.21 10.94 -6.46
N ASN A 22 -9.61 10.46 -7.64
CA ASN A 22 -9.93 9.06 -7.91
C ASN A 22 -8.72 8.13 -7.74
N THR A 23 -7.53 8.56 -8.14
CA THR A 23 -6.29 7.81 -7.92
C THR A 23 -5.93 7.77 -6.43
N ILE A 24 -6.06 8.91 -5.73
CA ILE A 24 -5.82 8.99 -4.28
C ILE A 24 -6.73 8.02 -3.54
N ARG A 25 -8.04 8.04 -3.84
CA ARG A 25 -9.01 7.13 -3.25
C ARG A 25 -8.62 5.66 -3.47
N SER A 26 -8.32 5.31 -4.72
CA SER A 26 -7.91 3.93 -5.06
C SER A 26 -6.65 3.52 -4.31
N TYR A 27 -5.64 4.40 -4.24
CA TYR A 27 -4.39 4.13 -3.52
C TYR A 27 -4.61 3.98 -2.01
N LYS A 28 -5.48 4.79 -1.40
CA LYS A 28 -5.86 4.63 0.01
C LYS A 28 -6.57 3.30 0.26
N ASP A 29 -7.48 2.90 -0.62
CA ASP A 29 -8.20 1.63 -0.49
C ASP A 29 -7.21 0.44 -0.55
N TYR A 30 -6.29 0.45 -1.51
CA TYR A 30 -5.23 -0.56 -1.61
C TYR A 30 -4.30 -0.57 -0.39
N ALA A 31 -3.84 0.60 0.05
CA ALA A 31 -2.96 0.73 1.21
C ALA A 31 -3.66 0.25 2.49
N SER A 32 -4.94 0.56 2.69
CA SER A 32 -5.71 0.13 3.85
C SER A 32 -5.80 -1.39 3.96
N ILE A 33 -6.06 -2.07 2.84
CA ILE A 33 -6.12 -3.54 2.79
C ILE A 33 -4.76 -4.16 3.13
N PHE A 34 -3.68 -3.59 2.59
CA PHE A 34 -2.32 -4.03 2.90
C PHE A 34 -1.99 -3.82 4.39
N LEU A 35 -2.18 -2.61 4.93
CA LEU A 35 -1.90 -2.25 6.32
C LEU A 35 -2.67 -3.12 7.32
N LYS A 36 -3.90 -3.52 6.99
CA LYS A 36 -4.67 -4.47 7.80
C LYS A 36 -3.98 -5.84 7.85
N HIS A 37 -3.46 -6.34 6.74
CA HIS A 37 -2.77 -7.63 6.65
C HIS A 37 -1.45 -7.63 7.42
N VAL A 38 -0.67 -6.54 7.33
CA VAL A 38 0.63 -6.39 8.00
C VAL A 38 0.53 -5.75 9.40
N SER A 39 -0.67 -5.65 9.97
CA SER A 39 -0.91 -5.00 11.27
C SER A 39 -0.15 -5.62 12.44
N LYS A 40 0.29 -6.88 12.30
CA LYS A 40 1.16 -7.59 13.25
C LYS A 40 2.56 -6.95 13.40
N TYR A 41 3.00 -6.16 12.42
CA TYR A 41 4.31 -5.51 12.45
C TYR A 41 4.29 -4.18 13.19
N PRO A 42 5.36 -3.81 13.92
CA PRO A 42 5.40 -2.55 14.66
C PRO A 42 5.46 -1.33 13.73
N SER A 43 6.18 -1.45 12.61
CA SER A 43 6.46 -0.40 11.62
C SER A 43 6.48 -0.95 10.19
N LEU A 44 6.55 -0.06 9.17
CA LEU A 44 6.63 -0.49 7.75
C LEU A 44 8.01 -1.06 7.40
N GLU A 45 9.05 -0.59 8.08
CA GLU A 45 10.45 -0.96 7.93
C GLU A 45 10.72 -2.41 8.35
N GLU A 46 9.93 -2.92 9.27
CA GLU A 46 10.05 -4.26 9.84
C GLU A 46 9.28 -5.32 9.06
N ILE A 47 8.53 -4.92 8.02
CA ILE A 47 7.82 -5.85 7.16
C ILE A 47 8.83 -6.48 6.19
N PRO A 48 9.08 -7.80 6.26
CA PRO A 48 9.99 -8.45 5.35
C PRO A 48 9.40 -8.48 3.93
N LEU A 49 10.27 -8.38 2.92
CA LEU A 49 9.85 -8.42 1.52
C LEU A 49 9.03 -9.69 1.20
N SER A 50 9.39 -10.82 1.82
CA SER A 50 8.66 -12.09 1.68
C SER A 50 7.19 -11.99 2.10
N ASP A 51 6.85 -11.19 3.12
CA ASP A 51 5.45 -11.01 3.55
C ASP A 51 4.69 -10.09 2.59
N ILE A 52 5.36 -9.11 1.98
CA ILE A 52 4.77 -8.27 0.92
C ILE A 52 4.45 -9.15 -0.31
N GLU A 53 5.39 -9.99 -0.72
CA GLU A 53 5.22 -10.93 -1.83
C GLU A 53 4.14 -11.96 -1.54
N ALA A 54 4.14 -12.54 -0.33
CA ALA A 54 3.12 -13.50 0.10
C ALA A 54 1.71 -12.86 0.05
N PHE A 55 1.56 -11.63 0.54
CA PHE A 55 0.30 -10.89 0.46
C PHE A 55 -0.18 -10.70 -0.99
N ILE A 56 0.70 -10.25 -1.88
CA ILE A 56 0.35 -10.03 -3.29
C ILE A 56 -0.07 -11.37 -3.93
N ASN A 57 0.71 -12.44 -3.69
CA ASN A 57 0.42 -13.77 -4.21
C ASN A 57 -0.91 -14.31 -3.67
N GLU A 58 -1.20 -14.13 -2.38
CA GLU A 58 -2.49 -14.52 -1.78
C GLU A 58 -3.66 -13.81 -2.47
N LYS A 59 -3.54 -12.49 -2.75
CA LYS A 59 -4.59 -11.76 -3.45
C LYS A 59 -4.80 -12.21 -4.89
N VAL A 60 -3.73 -12.57 -5.59
CA VAL A 60 -3.79 -13.10 -6.96
C VAL A 60 -4.43 -14.48 -6.98
N GLN A 61 -3.94 -15.40 -6.15
CA GLN A 61 -4.35 -16.81 -6.16
C GLN A 61 -5.75 -17.02 -5.59
N ASN A 62 -6.06 -16.40 -4.45
CA ASN A 62 -7.30 -16.66 -3.71
C ASN A 62 -8.39 -15.63 -4.02
N GLY A 63 -8.02 -14.41 -4.40
CA GLY A 63 -8.95 -13.30 -4.60
C GLY A 63 -9.50 -13.14 -6.01
N LYS A 64 -8.93 -13.85 -7.02
CA LYS A 64 -9.24 -13.67 -8.45
C LYS A 64 -9.24 -12.19 -8.89
N ILE A 65 -8.33 -11.40 -8.32
CA ILE A 65 -8.22 -9.99 -8.66
C ILE A 65 -7.82 -9.83 -10.13
N SER A 66 -8.33 -8.80 -10.80
CA SER A 66 -7.93 -8.52 -12.17
C SER A 66 -6.48 -8.06 -12.23
N VAL A 67 -5.84 -8.22 -13.39
CA VAL A 67 -4.49 -7.70 -13.65
C VAL A 67 -4.40 -6.20 -13.35
N SER A 68 -5.46 -5.44 -13.67
CA SER A 68 -5.52 -4.00 -13.36
C SER A 68 -5.54 -3.74 -11.86
N TYR A 69 -6.31 -4.52 -11.10
CA TYR A 69 -6.35 -4.40 -9.64
C TYR A 69 -4.99 -4.74 -9.02
N GLN A 70 -4.34 -5.82 -9.48
CA GLN A 70 -3.00 -6.19 -9.01
C GLN A 70 -1.99 -5.07 -9.27
N LYS A 71 -1.99 -4.49 -10.47
CA LYS A 71 -1.12 -3.35 -10.80
C LYS A 71 -1.37 -2.15 -9.89
N GLY A 72 -2.64 -1.82 -9.63
CA GLY A 72 -3.03 -0.76 -8.70
C GLY A 72 -2.53 -1.03 -7.27
N LEU A 73 -2.75 -2.24 -6.77
CA LEU A 73 -2.33 -2.68 -5.44
C LEU A 73 -0.80 -2.59 -5.26
N VAL A 74 -0.04 -3.18 -6.19
CA VAL A 74 1.42 -3.15 -6.17
C VAL A 74 1.93 -1.71 -6.28
N GLY A 75 1.34 -0.91 -7.17
CA GLY A 75 1.69 0.50 -7.33
C GLY A 75 1.45 1.32 -6.06
N ALA A 76 0.33 1.09 -5.37
CA ALA A 76 0.02 1.76 -4.11
C ALA A 76 0.98 1.36 -2.98
N ILE A 77 1.32 0.07 -2.85
CA ILE A 77 2.30 -0.40 -1.86
C ILE A 77 3.66 0.25 -2.11
N LYS A 78 4.19 0.15 -3.33
CA LYS A 78 5.47 0.78 -3.69
C LYS A 78 5.46 2.28 -3.40
N LYS A 79 4.40 2.98 -3.80
CA LYS A 79 4.29 4.42 -3.60
C LYS A 79 4.18 4.79 -2.12
N MET A 80 3.52 3.98 -1.30
CA MET A 80 3.45 4.21 0.14
C MET A 80 4.83 4.10 0.80
N TYR A 81 5.63 3.08 0.47
CA TYR A 81 7.00 2.97 0.97
C TYR A 81 7.89 4.13 0.48
N GLU A 82 7.79 4.51 -0.79
CA GLU A 82 8.50 5.66 -1.35
C GLU A 82 8.15 6.94 -0.58
N LEU A 83 6.86 7.20 -0.34
CA LEU A 83 6.42 8.45 0.24
C LEU A 83 6.60 8.49 1.77
N ILE A 84 6.44 7.37 2.47
CA ILE A 84 6.47 7.35 3.95
C ILE A 84 7.89 7.09 4.47
N LEU A 85 8.65 6.21 3.82
CA LEU A 85 9.98 5.80 4.28
C LEU A 85 11.12 6.46 3.50
N ASP A 86 10.82 7.23 2.45
CA ASP A 86 11.82 7.71 1.47
C ASP A 86 12.63 6.55 0.86
N LYS A 87 12.03 5.35 0.78
CA LYS A 87 12.66 4.12 0.25
C LYS A 87 12.02 3.72 -1.08
N LYS A 88 12.85 3.52 -2.10
CA LYS A 88 12.43 2.85 -3.34
C LYS A 88 12.56 1.33 -3.14
N ILE A 89 11.43 0.62 -3.25
CA ILE A 89 11.31 -0.84 -3.20
C ILE A 89 10.73 -1.40 -4.51
#